data_AF-A0A1V5JNF6-F1
#
_entry.id   AF-A0A1V5JNF6-F1
#
_cell.length_a   1.000
_cell.length_b   1.000
_cell.length_c   1.000
_cell.angle_alpha   90.00
_cell.angle_beta   90.00
_cell.angle_gamma   90.00
#
_symmetry.space_group_name_H-M   'P 1'
#
loop_
_entity.id
_entity.type
_entity.pdbx_description
1 polymer ?
#
loop_
_entity_poly.entity_id
_entity_poly.type
_entity_poly.pdbx_seq_one_letter_code
_entity_poly.pdbx_strand_id
1 'polypeptide(L)'
;MREKSLALTAYLMALVDETLSPAPYHYRVASPRDPRRRGGHVAVEHPTEAWRICQALKARHIVPDFRPERIIRIAPVALYNSFEDVWRVVQALREIIDQKEYEAFPRERGAVS
;
A
#
# COMPACT_ATOMS: atom_id res chain seq x y z
N MET A 1 8.63 -19.10 8.23
CA MET A 1 7.78 -18.51 7.15
C MET A 1 6.67 -17.62 7.72
N ARG A 2 5.73 -18.15 8.51
CA ARG A 2 4.61 -17.36 9.08
C ARG A 2 5.07 -16.20 9.97
N GLU A 3 6.04 -16.42 10.85
CA GLU A 3 6.59 -15.40 11.74
C GLU A 3 7.11 -14.17 10.97
N LYS A 4 8.00 -14.38 10.00
CA LYS A 4 8.52 -13.31 9.14
C LYS A 4 7.40 -12.59 8.36
N SER A 5 6.38 -13.30 7.87
CA SER A 5 5.23 -12.67 7.21
C SER A 5 4.43 -11.78 8.17
N LEU A 6 4.21 -12.23 9.41
CA LEU A 6 3.55 -11.43 10.45
C LEU A 6 4.38 -10.20 10.82
N ALA A 7 5.71 -10.35 10.92
CA ALA A 7 6.62 -9.24 11.20
C ALA A 7 6.64 -8.20 10.07
N LEU A 8 6.73 -8.63 8.80
CA LEU A 8 6.70 -7.71 7.66
C LEU A 8 5.37 -6.96 7.55
N THR A 9 4.24 -7.64 7.76
CA THR A 9 2.92 -6.99 7.74
C THR A 9 2.71 -6.07 8.95
N ALA A 10 3.22 -6.43 10.13
CA ALA A 10 3.21 -5.55 11.30
C ALA A 10 4.03 -4.29 11.05
N TYR A 11 5.23 -4.45 10.48
CA TYR A 11 6.12 -3.34 10.16
C TYR A 11 5.50 -2.39 9.13
N LEU A 12 4.92 -2.93 8.05
CA LEU A 12 4.19 -2.13 7.07
C LEU A 12 3.07 -1.32 7.71
N MET A 13 2.27 -1.94 8.58
CA MET A 13 1.15 -1.28 9.25
C MET A 13 1.63 -0.14 10.16
N ALA A 14 2.67 -0.38 10.97
CA ALA A 14 3.25 0.63 11.84
C ALA A 14 3.77 1.83 11.03
N LEU A 15 4.55 1.59 9.97
CA LEU A 15 5.06 2.65 9.11
C LEU A 15 3.94 3.47 8.47
N VAL A 16 2.88 2.84 7.96
CA VAL A 16 1.75 3.55 7.36
C VAL A 16 1.05 4.43 8.39
N ASP A 17 0.76 3.90 9.58
CA ASP A 17 0.08 4.68 10.63
C ASP A 17 0.93 5.86 11.11
N GLU A 18 2.23 5.66 11.30
CA GLU A 18 3.14 6.66 11.86
C GLU A 18 3.49 7.77 10.86
N THR A 19 3.63 7.41 9.57
CA THR A 19 4.21 8.33 8.57
C THR A 19 3.23 8.80 7.50
N LEU A 20 2.19 8.01 7.21
CA LEU A 20 1.30 8.22 6.06
C LEU A 20 -0.16 8.49 6.42
N SER A 21 -0.57 8.32 7.69
CA SER A 21 -1.93 8.66 8.11
C SER A 21 -2.24 10.16 8.25
N PRO A 22 -1.32 11.01 8.71
CA PRO A 22 -1.55 12.45 8.76
C PRO A 22 -1.69 13.09 7.37
N ALA A 23 -2.19 14.33 7.34
CA ALA A 23 -2.08 15.17 6.16
C ALA A 23 -0.59 15.40 5.82
N PRO A 24 -0.20 15.49 4.53
CA PRO A 24 -1.07 15.50 3.34
C PRO A 24 -1.42 14.13 2.76
N TYR A 25 -1.01 13.03 3.40
CA TYR A 25 -1.00 11.69 2.81
C TYR A 25 -2.30 10.90 2.99
N HIS A 26 -2.96 11.05 4.14
CA HIS A 26 -4.31 10.53 4.41
C HIS A 26 -4.52 9.01 4.21
N TYR A 27 -3.46 8.19 4.28
CA TYR A 27 -3.58 6.74 4.20
C TYR A 27 -4.12 6.14 5.51
N ARG A 28 -4.82 5.01 5.42
CA ARG A 28 -5.28 4.27 6.61
C ARG A 28 -5.09 2.78 6.44
N VAL A 29 -4.74 2.09 7.53
CA VAL A 29 -4.73 0.63 7.52
C VAL A 29 -6.14 0.11 7.85
N ALA A 30 -6.74 -0.63 6.91
CA ALA A 30 -8.04 -1.29 7.10
C ALA A 30 -7.91 -2.73 7.61
N SER A 31 -6.73 -3.34 7.53
CA SER A 31 -6.50 -4.69 8.05
C SER A 31 -6.62 -4.77 9.58
N PRO A 32 -7.17 -5.87 10.14
CA PRO A 32 -7.20 -6.09 11.57
C PRO A 32 -5.81 -5.99 12.22
N ARG A 33 -5.73 -5.39 13.42
CA ARG A 33 -4.48 -5.31 14.19
C ARG A 33 -4.06 -6.66 14.77
N ASP A 34 -5.01 -7.52 15.11
CA ASP A 34 -4.74 -8.87 15.64
C ASP A 34 -4.09 -9.76 14.55
N PRO A 35 -2.85 -10.24 14.77
CA PRO A 35 -2.14 -11.09 13.81
C PRO A 35 -2.82 -12.44 13.55
N ARG A 36 -3.73 -12.89 14.43
CA ARG A 36 -4.52 -14.12 14.25
C ARG A 36 -5.69 -13.92 13.29
N ARG A 37 -6.11 -12.67 13.06
CA ARG A 37 -7.26 -12.30 12.24
C ARG A 37 -6.89 -11.72 10.88
N ARG A 38 -5.61 -11.73 10.52
CA ARG A 38 -5.10 -11.22 9.23
C ARG A 38 -4.19 -12.22 8.53
N GLY A 39 -4.15 -12.14 7.21
CA GLY A 39 -3.26 -12.92 6.35
C GLY A 39 -1.89 -12.25 6.14
N GLY A 40 -1.16 -12.70 5.12
CA GLY A 40 0.13 -12.12 4.71
C GLY A 40 0.04 -10.84 3.88
N HIS A 41 -1.08 -10.11 3.96
CA HIS A 41 -1.29 -8.86 3.24
C HIS A 41 -1.84 -7.78 4.18
N VAL A 42 -1.66 -6.54 3.78
CA VAL A 42 -2.17 -5.34 4.44
C VAL A 42 -3.03 -4.58 3.43
N ALA A 43 -4.27 -4.28 3.82
CA ALA A 43 -5.16 -3.39 3.11
C ALA A 43 -4.88 -1.97 3.59
N VAL A 44 -4.28 -1.17 2.71
CA VAL A 44 -4.08 0.28 2.90
C VAL A 44 -5.18 0.98 2.10
N GLU A 45 -5.86 1.92 2.73
CA GLU A 45 -6.90 2.73 2.10
C GLU A 45 -6.39 4.15 1.83
N HIS A 46 -6.86 4.74 0.73
CA HIS A 46 -6.72 6.17 0.47
C HIS A 46 -8.09 6.71 0.02
N PRO A 47 -8.59 7.83 0.60
CA PRO A 47 -9.99 8.23 0.45
C PRO A 47 -10.40 8.58 -0.98
N THR A 48 -9.51 9.20 -1.77
CA THR A 48 -9.85 9.74 -3.10
C THR A 48 -8.99 9.19 -4.23
N GLU A 49 -7.71 8.92 -3.96
CA GLU A 49 -6.71 8.62 -5.00
C GLU A 49 -6.22 7.17 -5.07
N ALA A 50 -6.85 6.23 -4.36
CA ALA A 50 -6.36 4.84 -4.25
C ALA A 50 -6.08 4.16 -5.61
N TRP A 51 -6.98 4.34 -6.59
CA TRP A 51 -6.80 3.82 -7.95
C TRP A 51 -5.55 4.39 -8.62
N ARG A 52 -5.39 5.72 -8.58
CA ARG A 52 -4.28 6.41 -9.27
C ARG A 52 -2.95 6.16 -8.58
N ILE A 53 -2.93 6.07 -7.25
CA ILE A 53 -1.76 5.65 -6.47
C ILE A 53 -1.37 4.22 -6.84
N CYS A 54 -2.33 3.30 -7.01
CA CYS A 54 -2.05 1.95 -7.49
C CYS A 54 -1.38 1.94 -8.88
N GLN A 55 -1.79 2.82 -9.79
CA GLN A 55 -1.16 2.93 -11.11
C GLN A 55 0.25 3.52 -11.02
N ALA A 56 0.46 4.54 -10.20
CA ALA A 56 1.77 5.13 -9.96
C ALA A 56 2.76 4.11 -9.35
N LEU A 57 2.30 3.29 -8.38
CA LEU A 57 3.09 2.18 -7.85
C LEU A 57 3.51 1.19 -8.96
N LYS A 58 2.57 0.82 -9.85
CA LYS A 58 2.88 -0.09 -10.97
C LYS A 58 3.91 0.50 -11.94
N ALA A 59 3.85 1.81 -12.20
CA ALA A 59 4.86 2.50 -13.00
C ALA A 59 6.25 2.47 -12.35
N ARG A 60 6.32 2.36 -11.01
CA ARG A 60 7.54 2.13 -10.23
C ARG A 60 7.91 0.65 -10.06
N HIS A 61 7.31 -0.25 -10.84
CA HIS A 61 7.47 -1.71 -10.75
C HIS A 61 7.08 -2.32 -9.39
N ILE A 62 6.31 -1.60 -8.56
CA ILE A 62 5.69 -2.12 -7.34
C ILE A 62 4.28 -2.55 -7.73
N VAL A 63 3.95 -3.84 -7.61
CA VAL A 63 2.67 -4.38 -8.08
C VAL A 63 1.72 -4.64 -6.91
N PRO A 64 0.91 -3.66 -6.47
CA PRO A 64 -0.17 -3.89 -5.52
C PRO A 64 -1.40 -4.48 -6.21
N ASP A 65 -2.31 -5.02 -5.40
CA ASP A 65 -3.65 -5.41 -5.83
C ASP A 65 -4.66 -4.32 -5.45
N PHE A 66 -5.26 -3.67 -6.45
CA PHE A 66 -6.30 -2.67 -6.21
C PHE A 66 -7.65 -3.35 -5.98
N ARG A 67 -8.35 -2.96 -4.91
CA ARG A 67 -9.70 -3.41 -4.60
C ARG A 67 -10.61 -2.17 -4.54
N PRO A 68 -11.57 -2.04 -5.49
CA PRO A 68 -12.50 -0.93 -5.50
C PRO A 68 -13.27 -0.83 -4.17
N GLU A 69 -13.60 0.37 -3.69
CA GLU A 69 -13.31 1.67 -4.33
C GLU A 69 -11.98 2.31 -3.89
N ARG A 70 -11.42 1.90 -2.74
CA ARG A 70 -10.37 2.68 -2.06
C ARG A 70 -9.18 1.88 -1.53
N ILE A 71 -9.09 0.58 -1.79
CA ILE A 71 -8.11 -0.30 -1.15
C ILE A 71 -6.93 -0.59 -2.08
N ILE A 72 -5.73 -0.36 -1.56
CA ILE A 72 -4.43 -0.74 -2.09
C ILE A 72 -3.93 -1.90 -1.22
N ARG A 73 -3.99 -3.14 -1.74
CA ARG A 73 -3.54 -4.32 -1.02
C ARG A 73 -2.06 -4.59 -1.32
N ILE A 74 -1.26 -4.58 -0.26
CA ILE A 74 0.19 -4.83 -0.30
C ILE A 74 0.45 -6.15 0.43
N ALA A 75 1.13 -7.08 -0.23
CA ALA A 75 1.38 -8.42 0.30
C ALA A 75 2.87 -8.76 0.29
N PRO A 76 3.64 -8.37 1.33
CA PRO A 76 5.04 -8.74 1.44
C PRO A 76 5.16 -10.26 1.60
N VAL A 77 5.90 -10.90 0.69
CA VAL A 77 6.13 -12.34 0.72
C VAL A 77 7.40 -12.65 1.48
N ALA A 78 7.26 -13.34 2.60
CA ALA A 78 8.36 -13.64 3.53
C ALA A 78 9.55 -14.38 2.88
N LEU A 79 9.32 -15.12 1.80
CA LEU A 79 10.37 -15.88 1.10
C LEU A 79 11.41 -14.96 0.46
N TYR A 80 11.00 -13.84 -0.13
CA TYR A 80 11.88 -13.00 -0.96
C TYR A 80 11.83 -11.51 -0.63
N ASN A 81 10.89 -11.04 0.19
CA ASN A 81 10.88 -9.65 0.66
C ASN A 81 11.62 -9.48 1.98
N SER A 82 12.30 -8.35 2.08
CA SER A 82 12.99 -7.85 3.26
C SER A 82 12.18 -6.74 3.95
N PHE A 83 12.58 -6.34 5.16
CA PHE A 83 12.03 -5.16 5.82
C PHE A 83 12.37 -3.87 5.06
N GLU A 84 13.54 -3.83 4.41
CA GLU A 84 13.92 -2.70 3.56
C GLU A 84 12.99 -2.56 2.35
N ASP A 85 12.57 -3.66 1.72
CA ASP A 85 11.59 -3.60 0.62
C ASP A 85 10.26 -3.01 1.10
N VAL A 86 9.80 -3.39 2.30
CA VAL A 86 8.60 -2.81 2.91
C VAL A 86 8.77 -1.33 3.16
N TRP A 87 9.93 -0.91 3.70
CA TRP A 87 10.23 0.50 3.91
C TRP A 87 10.25 1.29 2.59
N ARG A 88 10.87 0.75 1.53
CA ARG A 88 10.89 1.34 0.18
C ARG A 88 9.48 1.50 -0.40
N VAL A 89 8.59 0.53 -0.18
CA VAL A 89 7.17 0.66 -0.59
C VAL A 89 6.47 1.81 0.15
N VAL A 90 6.74 1.99 1.45
CA VAL A 90 6.19 3.12 2.20
C VAL A 90 6.74 4.45 1.70
N GLN A 91 8.05 4.54 1.40
CA GLN A 91 8.62 5.75 0.79
C GLN A 91 8.01 6.03 -0.58
N ALA A 92 7.77 4.99 -1.40
CA ALA A 92 7.12 5.18 -2.70
C ALA A 92 5.68 5.72 -2.55
N LEU A 93 4.90 5.21 -1.59
CA LEU A 93 3.56 5.75 -1.30
C LEU A 93 3.60 7.22 -0.88
N ARG A 94 4.60 7.61 -0.10
CA ARG A 94 4.85 9.00 0.30
C ARG A 94 5.16 9.89 -0.90
N GLU A 95 6.18 9.49 -1.67
CA GLU A 95 6.70 10.26 -2.80
C GLU A 95 5.65 10.43 -3.91
N ILE A 96 4.82 9.42 -4.15
CA ILE A 96 3.70 9.51 -5.11
C ILE A 96 2.78 10.69 -4.77
N ILE A 97 2.52 10.94 -3.49
CA ILE A 97 1.71 12.09 -3.06
C ILE A 97 2.53 13.38 -3.12
N ASP A 98 3.76 13.38 -2.59
CA ASP A 98 4.64 14.57 -2.55
C ASP A 98 4.89 15.14 -3.96
N GLN A 99 5.12 14.26 -4.93
CA GLN A 99 5.42 14.60 -6.32
C GLN A 99 4.17 14.58 -7.22
N LYS A 100 3.00 14.26 -6.66
CA LYS A 100 1.72 14.15 -7.37
C LYS A 100 1.77 13.23 -8.59
N GLU A 101 2.57 12.17 -8.56
CA GLU A 101 2.71 11.24 -9.68
C GLU A 101 1.39 10.58 -10.07
N TYR A 102 0.48 10.43 -9.11
CA TYR A 102 -0.86 9.90 -9.34
C TYR A 102 -1.67 10.76 -10.33
N GLU A 103 -1.34 12.05 -10.53
CA GLU A 103 -2.05 12.92 -11.49
C GLU A 103 -1.81 12.53 -12.95
N ALA A 104 -0.76 11.77 -13.26
CA ALA A 104 -0.48 11.26 -14.59
C ALA A 104 -1.47 10.16 -15.04
N PHE A 105 -2.30 9.64 -14.13
CA PHE A 105 -3.23 8.54 -14.39
C PHE A 105 -4.69 9.01 -14.37
N PRO A 106 -5.57 8.41 -15.19
CA PRO A 106 -6.98 8.76 -15.21
C PRO A 106 -7.67 8.42 -13.89
N ARG A 107 -8.63 9.24 -13.47
CA ARG A 107 -9.43 9.03 -12.25
C ARG A 107 -10.31 7.78 -12.36
N GLU A 108 -10.77 7.48 -13.57
CA GLU A 108 -11.62 6.34 -13.85
C GLU A 108 -10.79 5.18 -14.39
N ARG A 109 -11.14 3.96 -13.94
CA ARG A 109 -10.62 2.75 -14.57
C ARG A 109 -11.29 2.65 -15.93
N GLY A 110 -10.52 2.89 -17.00
CA GLY A 110 -11.00 2.66 -18.36
C GLY A 110 -11.64 1.27 -18.45
N ALA A 111 -12.86 1.21 -18.99
CA ALA A 111 -13.51 -0.06 -19.27
C ALA A 111 -12.60 -0.83 -20.22
N VAL A 112 -12.06 -1.96 -19.75
CA VAL A 112 -11.39 -2.89 -20.64
C VAL A 112 -12.52 -3.50 -21.49
N SER A 113 -12.63 -3.08 -22.76
CA SER A 113 -13.33 -3.85 -23.80
C SER A 113 -12.53 -5.08 -24.16
#